data_AF-A0A8T4RQ70-F1
#
_entry.id   AF-A0A8T4RQ70-F1
#
_cell.length_a   1.000
_cell.length_b   1.000
_cell.length_c   1.000
_cell.angle_alpha   90.00
_cell.angle_beta   90.00
_cell.angle_gamma   90.00
#
_symmetry.space_group_name_H-M   'P 1'
#
loop_
_entity.id
_entity.type
_entity.pdbx_description
1 polymer ?
#
loop_
_entity_poly.entity_id
_entity_poly.type
_entity_poly.pdbx_seq_one_letter_code
_entity_poly.pdbx_strand_id
1 'polypeptide(L)'
;MKRAQMEIMGLVVIVILLTLGMIFMVTFALRAEPTGRTFTPERLAYSTMGALMKMTVDEPNCVEEVARGAFPEIEKDLLEDCAINKDTTSLYTCRGRHSCDFLSEFLPEMLERTLGNWNQKYEFHSELVPLLGEKPIEIIPPIKKNGGCTGKRSSSDRFPLQTDSGVVYSWLYVCS
;
A
#
# COMPACT_ATOMS: atom_id res chain seq x y z
N MET A 1 10.14 -28.76 -71.12
CA MET A 1 10.33 -29.14 -69.70
C MET A 1 11.01 -28.07 -68.83
N LYS A 2 11.96 -27.25 -69.33
CA LYS A 2 12.70 -26.28 -68.50
C LYS A 2 11.88 -25.08 -67.93
N ARG A 3 10.70 -24.76 -68.50
CA ARG A 3 9.84 -23.66 -68.00
C ARG A 3 9.06 -24.02 -66.74
N ALA A 4 8.50 -25.23 -66.66
CA ALA A 4 7.74 -25.69 -65.49
C ALA A 4 8.61 -25.79 -64.23
N GLN A 5 9.89 -26.17 -64.38
CA GLN A 5 10.84 -26.21 -63.26
C GLN A 5 11.16 -24.81 -62.70
N MET A 6 11.10 -23.76 -63.53
CA MET A 6 11.39 -22.39 -63.10
C MET A 6 10.23 -21.80 -62.27
N GLU A 7 9.00 -22.17 -62.64
CA GLU A 7 7.76 -21.77 -61.94
C GLU A 7 7.64 -22.46 -60.58
N ILE A 8 8.00 -23.75 -60.51
CA ILE A 8 8.04 -24.52 -59.26
C ILE A 8 9.12 -23.97 -58.30
N MET A 9 10.30 -23.59 -58.80
CA MET A 9 11.34 -22.99 -57.97
C MET A 9 10.91 -21.65 -57.35
N GLY A 10 10.18 -20.82 -58.09
CA GLY A 10 9.62 -19.57 -57.56
C GLY A 10 8.63 -19.79 -56.42
N LEU A 11 7.74 -20.79 -56.58
CA LEU A 11 6.75 -21.13 -55.56
C LEU A 11 7.41 -21.63 -54.27
N VAL A 12 8.47 -22.45 -54.37
CA VAL A 12 9.22 -22.95 -53.20
C VAL A 12 9.84 -21.81 -52.39
N VAL A 13 10.43 -20.81 -53.06
CA VAL A 13 11.05 -19.66 -52.38
C VAL A 13 10.01 -18.84 -51.61
N ILE A 14 8.83 -18.62 -52.19
CA ILE A 14 7.74 -17.87 -51.52
C ILE A 14 7.27 -18.60 -50.26
N VAL A 15 7.12 -19.92 -50.31
CA VAL A 15 6.71 -20.73 -49.15
C VAL A 15 7.75 -20.65 -48.02
N ILE A 16 9.05 -20.69 -48.35
CA ILE A 16 10.13 -20.54 -47.37
C ILE A 16 10.09 -19.15 -46.72
N LEU A 17 9.89 -18.09 -47.50
CA LEU A 17 9.79 -16.73 -46.96
C LEU A 17 8.56 -16.54 -46.05
N LEU A 18 7.42 -17.12 -46.41
CA LEU A 18 6.20 -17.08 -45.59
C LEU A 18 6.37 -17.83 -44.26
N THR A 19 6.99 -19.02 -44.29
CA THR A 19 7.24 -19.81 -43.08
C THR A 19 8.22 -19.11 -42.14
N LEU A 20 9.30 -18.52 -42.67
CA LEU A 20 10.23 -17.71 -41.87
C LEU A 20 9.53 -16.48 -41.26
N GLY A 21 8.69 -15.77 -42.03
CA GLY A 21 7.92 -14.63 -41.53
C GLY A 21 6.99 -14.99 -40.38
N MET A 22 6.30 -16.14 -40.47
CA MET A 22 5.45 -16.65 -39.38
C MET A 22 6.26 -17.02 -38.14
N ILE A 23 7.43 -17.66 -38.30
CA ILE A 23 8.31 -17.97 -37.17
C ILE A 23 8.76 -16.68 -36.47
N PHE A 24 9.14 -15.64 -37.21
CA PHE A 24 9.49 -14.35 -36.62
C PHE A 24 8.32 -13.73 -35.84
N MET A 25 7.10 -13.72 -36.38
CA MET A 25 5.93 -13.23 -35.65
C MET A 25 5.67 -14.00 -34.36
N VAL A 26 5.75 -15.34 -34.39
CA VAL A 26 5.56 -16.19 -33.21
C VAL A 26 6.65 -15.90 -32.18
N THR A 27 7.91 -15.78 -32.58
CA THR A 27 8.99 -15.45 -31.63
C THR A 27 8.85 -14.07 -31.01
N PHE A 28 8.34 -13.08 -31.76
CA PHE A 28 8.10 -11.74 -31.23
C PHE A 28 6.89 -11.70 -30.29
N ALA A 29 5.82 -12.43 -30.62
CA ALA A 29 4.66 -12.60 -29.75
C ALA A 29 5.00 -13.33 -28.44
N LEU A 30 5.91 -14.31 -28.49
CA LEU A 30 6.37 -15.05 -27.31
C LEU A 30 7.43 -14.31 -26.48
N ARG A 31 8.20 -13.40 -27.10
CA ARG A 31 9.19 -12.53 -26.42
C ARG A 31 8.63 -11.23 -25.88
N ALA A 32 7.35 -10.93 -26.15
CA ALA A 32 6.60 -10.04 -25.28
C ALA A 32 6.42 -10.78 -23.95
N GLU A 33 7.51 -10.87 -23.17
CA GLU A 33 7.40 -11.16 -21.76
C GLU A 33 6.31 -10.23 -21.24
N PRO A 34 5.33 -10.72 -20.47
CA PRO A 34 4.48 -9.80 -19.75
C PRO A 34 5.45 -8.87 -19.05
N THR A 35 5.36 -7.57 -19.31
CA THR A 35 5.96 -6.57 -18.45
C THR A 35 5.35 -6.86 -17.10
N GLY A 36 6.02 -7.75 -16.37
CA GLY A 36 5.58 -8.23 -15.08
C GLY A 36 5.33 -6.94 -14.36
N ARG A 37 4.10 -6.75 -13.91
CA ARG A 37 3.77 -5.61 -13.06
C ARG A 37 4.58 -5.87 -11.80
N THR A 38 5.87 -5.58 -11.83
CA THR A 38 6.76 -5.56 -10.70
C THR A 38 6.06 -4.59 -9.79
N PHE A 39 5.47 -5.13 -8.73
CA PHE A 39 4.89 -4.34 -7.67
C PHE A 39 6.04 -3.50 -7.17
N THR A 40 6.13 -2.26 -7.65
CA THR A 40 7.19 -1.38 -7.21
C THR A 40 6.98 -1.15 -5.73
N PRO A 41 8.04 -1.02 -4.91
CA PRO A 41 7.87 -0.85 -3.48
C PRO A 41 6.98 0.37 -3.13
N GLU A 42 6.87 1.37 -4.02
CA GLU A 42 5.91 2.48 -3.91
C GLU A 42 4.45 2.00 -4.00
N ARG A 43 4.13 1.11 -4.96
CA ARG A 43 2.77 0.54 -5.08
C ARG A 43 2.44 -0.35 -3.90
N LEU A 44 3.42 -1.09 -3.39
CA LEU A 44 3.24 -1.87 -2.16
C LEU A 44 2.93 -0.92 -0.99
N ALA A 45 3.75 0.10 -0.76
CA ALA A 45 3.53 1.08 0.29
C ALA A 45 2.15 1.76 0.18
N TYR A 46 1.78 2.25 -1.01
CA TYR A 46 0.50 2.90 -1.27
C TYR A 46 -0.70 1.97 -1.01
N SER A 47 -0.65 0.75 -1.55
CA SER A 47 -1.76 -0.21 -1.41
C SER A 47 -1.90 -0.71 0.03
N THR A 48 -0.80 -0.98 0.72
CA THR A 48 -0.82 -1.35 2.14
C THR A 48 -1.38 -0.21 2.98
N MET A 49 -0.92 1.03 2.74
CA MET A 49 -1.40 2.19 3.48
C MET A 49 -2.90 2.43 3.26
N GLY A 50 -3.35 2.42 1.99
CA GLY A 50 -4.77 2.58 1.68
C GLY A 50 -5.66 1.47 2.23
N ALA A 51 -5.17 0.23 2.29
CA ALA A 51 -5.89 -0.88 2.92
C ALA A 51 -5.92 -0.76 4.45
N LEU A 52 -4.81 -0.33 5.06
CA LEU A 52 -4.70 -0.12 6.50
C LEU A 52 -5.64 0.99 6.97
N MET A 53 -5.64 2.14 6.30
CA MET A 53 -6.51 3.27 6.65
C MET A 53 -8.00 2.91 6.61
N LYS A 54 -8.40 2.07 5.63
CA LYS A 54 -9.78 1.61 5.45
C LYS A 54 -10.16 0.35 6.23
N MET A 55 -9.25 -0.15 7.05
CA MET A 55 -9.49 -1.37 7.80
C MET A 55 -10.48 -1.07 8.93
N THR A 56 -11.49 -1.91 9.07
CA THR A 56 -12.40 -1.89 10.22
C THR A 56 -11.85 -2.78 11.32
N VAL A 57 -11.87 -2.29 12.55
CA VAL A 57 -11.41 -3.03 13.72
C VAL A 57 -12.54 -3.92 14.25
N ASP A 58 -12.42 -5.22 14.02
CA ASP A 58 -13.34 -6.25 14.53
C ASP A 58 -12.91 -6.70 15.93
N GLU A 59 -13.03 -5.79 16.90
CA GLU A 59 -12.78 -6.09 18.31
C GLU A 59 -14.09 -5.99 19.08
N PRO A 60 -14.55 -7.07 19.75
CA PRO A 60 -15.85 -7.09 20.44
C PRO A 60 -15.94 -6.10 21.60
N ASN A 61 -14.79 -5.63 22.08
CA ASN A 61 -14.65 -4.66 23.16
C ASN A 61 -14.22 -3.28 22.64
N CYS A 62 -14.36 -2.99 21.34
CA CYS A 62 -14.31 -1.62 20.88
C CYS A 62 -15.71 -1.02 20.95
N VAL A 63 -15.89 -0.11 21.91
CA VAL A 63 -17.18 0.49 22.21
C VAL A 63 -17.07 1.97 21.91
N GLU A 64 -18.00 2.46 21.09
CA GLU A 64 -18.29 3.89 21.00
C GLU A 64 -19.10 4.25 22.25
N GLU A 65 -18.76 5.34 22.94
CA GLU A 65 -19.44 5.76 24.18
C GLU A 65 -20.98 5.79 24.04
N VAL A 66 -21.47 5.99 22.82
CA VAL A 66 -22.89 6.08 22.47
C VAL A 66 -23.47 4.78 21.88
N ALA A 67 -22.65 3.91 21.28
CA ALA A 67 -23.10 2.70 20.58
C ALA A 67 -22.25 1.46 20.92
N ARG A 68 -22.91 0.44 21.49
CA ARG A 68 -22.28 -0.86 21.75
C ARG A 68 -22.18 -1.68 20.45
N GLY A 69 -20.96 -2.09 20.09
CA GLY A 69 -20.70 -2.99 18.95
C GLY A 69 -20.41 -2.28 17.63
N ALA A 70 -19.74 -1.12 17.66
CA ALA A 70 -19.25 -0.47 16.46
C ALA A 70 -18.01 -1.19 15.92
N PHE A 71 -17.85 -1.20 14.59
CA PHE A 71 -16.63 -1.65 13.90
C PHE A 71 -15.92 -0.42 13.34
N PRO A 72 -15.21 0.35 14.18
CA PRO A 72 -14.65 1.63 13.76
C PRO A 72 -13.59 1.44 12.68
N GLU A 73 -13.58 2.33 11.70
CA GLU A 73 -12.55 2.43 10.67
C GLU A 73 -11.30 3.11 11.24
N ILE A 74 -10.11 2.62 10.89
CA ILE A 74 -8.85 3.16 11.42
C ILE A 74 -8.70 4.65 11.11
N GLU A 75 -8.88 5.05 9.85
CA GLU A 75 -8.70 6.44 9.43
C GLU A 75 -9.81 7.33 9.98
N LYS A 76 -11.06 7.04 9.63
CA LYS A 76 -12.16 7.95 9.91
C LYS A 76 -12.56 7.99 11.38
N ASP A 77 -12.54 6.86 12.09
CA ASP A 77 -13.10 6.82 13.45
C ASP A 77 -11.99 6.89 14.49
N LEU A 78 -11.01 6.00 14.42
CA LEU A 78 -9.98 5.88 15.47
C LEU A 78 -8.90 6.97 15.38
N LEU A 79 -8.42 7.26 14.17
CA LEU A 79 -7.34 8.24 13.97
C LEU A 79 -7.88 9.67 14.11
N GLU A 80 -9.11 9.93 13.65
CA GLU A 80 -9.81 11.20 13.89
C GLU A 80 -10.03 11.42 15.39
N ASP A 81 -10.60 10.44 16.10
CA ASP A 81 -10.80 10.52 17.55
C ASP A 81 -9.47 10.72 18.30
N CYS A 82 -8.42 10.00 17.90
CA CYS A 82 -7.10 10.17 18.48
C CYS A 82 -6.52 11.57 18.23
N ALA A 83 -6.77 12.17 17.06
CA ALA A 83 -6.31 13.52 16.74
C ALA A 83 -7.09 14.60 17.51
N ILE A 84 -8.40 14.41 17.70
CA ILE A 84 -9.27 15.36 18.39
C ILE A 84 -9.08 15.26 19.90
N ASN A 85 -9.08 14.04 20.44
CA ASN A 85 -9.15 13.77 21.87
C ASN A 85 -7.82 13.32 22.49
N LYS A 86 -6.68 13.64 21.87
CA LYS A 86 -5.34 13.16 22.31
C LYS A 86 -5.06 13.30 23.82
N ASP A 87 -5.46 14.43 24.41
CA ASP A 87 -5.22 14.76 25.83
C ASP A 87 -6.50 14.63 26.69
N THR A 88 -7.60 14.13 26.13
CA THR A 88 -8.92 14.03 26.76
C THR A 88 -9.46 12.60 26.72
N THR A 89 -10.75 12.43 26.97
CA THR A 89 -11.42 11.13 26.85
C THR A 89 -11.70 10.82 25.39
N SER A 90 -11.23 9.67 24.89
CA SER A 90 -11.55 9.14 23.57
C SER A 90 -13.02 8.73 23.47
N LEU A 91 -13.66 9.06 22.35
CA LEU A 91 -14.99 8.55 22.00
C LEU A 91 -14.98 7.02 21.80
N TYR A 92 -13.87 6.50 21.25
CA TYR A 92 -13.68 5.09 21.01
C TYR A 92 -12.70 4.50 22.01
N THR A 93 -13.19 3.56 22.81
CA THR A 93 -12.35 2.78 23.72
C THR A 93 -12.27 1.35 23.22
N CYS A 94 -11.13 0.97 22.65
CA CYS A 94 -10.86 -0.40 22.22
C CYS A 94 -10.00 -1.12 23.27
N ARG A 95 -10.41 -2.32 23.70
CA ARG A 95 -9.68 -3.11 24.73
C ARG A 95 -9.45 -2.35 26.04
N GLY A 96 -10.35 -1.42 26.38
CA GLY A 96 -10.23 -0.58 27.59
C GLY A 96 -9.16 0.51 27.50
N ARG A 97 -8.69 0.85 26.30
CA ARG A 97 -7.64 1.86 26.05
C ARG A 97 -8.14 2.99 25.16
N HIS A 98 -7.50 4.15 25.31
CA HIS A 98 -7.70 5.31 24.45
C HIS A 98 -7.40 4.94 22.98
N SER A 99 -8.09 5.56 22.03
CA SER A 99 -7.92 5.32 20.59
C SER A 99 -6.46 5.44 20.13
N CYS A 100 -5.74 6.47 20.58
CA CYS A 100 -4.31 6.63 20.32
C CYS A 100 -3.42 5.48 20.83
N ASP A 101 -3.64 5.05 22.08
CA ASP A 101 -2.88 3.98 22.70
C ASP A 101 -3.16 2.65 22.01
N PHE A 102 -4.43 2.42 21.68
CA PHE A 102 -4.86 1.26 20.93
C PHE A 102 -4.21 1.21 19.54
N LEU A 103 -4.26 2.31 18.78
CA LEU A 103 -3.63 2.39 17.45
C LEU A 103 -2.12 2.17 17.52
N SER A 104 -1.47 2.69 18.57
CA SER A 104 -0.03 2.52 18.78
C SER A 104 0.39 1.07 19.00
N GLU A 105 -0.50 0.22 19.53
CA GLU A 105 -0.26 -1.23 19.68
C GLU A 105 -0.78 -2.04 18.48
N PHE A 106 -1.92 -1.64 17.91
CA PHE A 106 -2.59 -2.37 16.84
C PHE A 106 -1.88 -2.23 15.49
N LEU A 107 -1.42 -1.03 15.13
CA LEU A 107 -0.76 -0.79 13.83
C LEU A 107 0.55 -1.58 13.68
N PRO A 108 1.45 -1.68 14.69
CA PRO A 108 2.61 -2.56 14.60
C PRO A 108 2.23 -4.02 14.36
N GLU A 109 1.21 -4.54 15.04
CA GLU A 109 0.75 -5.92 14.84
C GLU A 109 0.25 -6.15 13.41
N MET A 110 -0.54 -5.21 12.87
CA MET A 110 -1.08 -5.32 11.51
C MET A 110 -0.01 -5.18 10.44
N LEU A 111 0.93 -4.25 10.61
CA LEU A 111 2.07 -4.10 9.71
C LEU A 111 3.01 -5.31 9.77
N GLU A 112 3.20 -5.90 10.95
CA GLU A 112 4.01 -7.12 11.11
C GLU A 112 3.35 -8.32 10.43
N ARG A 113 2.03 -8.49 10.56
CA ARG A 113 1.27 -9.56 9.89
C ARG A 113 1.22 -9.41 8.36
N THR A 114 1.49 -8.22 7.83
CA THR A 114 1.47 -7.94 6.40
C THR A 114 2.88 -7.84 5.83
N LEU A 115 3.51 -6.66 5.92
CA LEU A 115 4.86 -6.40 5.43
C LEU A 115 5.91 -7.19 6.19
N GLY A 116 5.70 -7.39 7.49
CA GLY A 116 6.61 -8.14 8.32
C GLY A 116 6.73 -9.61 7.91
N ASN A 117 5.61 -10.26 7.61
CA ASN A 117 5.54 -11.62 7.08
C ASN A 117 6.22 -11.76 5.71
N TRP A 118 6.29 -10.69 4.92
CA TRP A 118 7.00 -10.65 3.65
C TRP A 118 8.49 -10.27 3.82
N ASN A 119 8.97 -10.22 5.06
CA ASN A 119 10.32 -9.84 5.45
C ASN A 119 10.75 -8.47 4.90
N GLN A 120 9.78 -7.56 4.69
CA GLN A 120 10.05 -6.19 4.23
C GLN A 120 10.39 -5.31 5.43
N LYS A 121 11.40 -4.46 5.28
CA LYS A 121 11.67 -3.39 6.24
C LYS A 121 10.73 -2.23 5.95
N TYR A 122 10.19 -1.60 6.99
CA TYR A 122 9.26 -0.49 6.84
C TYR A 122 9.37 0.51 8.00
N GLU A 123 8.91 1.73 7.73
CA GLU A 123 8.70 2.79 8.72
C GLU A 123 7.34 3.44 8.50
N PHE A 124 6.48 3.44 9.52
CA PHE A 124 5.20 4.15 9.50
C PHE A 124 5.29 5.41 10.34
N HIS A 125 4.68 6.48 9.84
CA HIS A 125 4.61 7.78 10.48
C HIS A 125 3.19 8.33 10.44
N SER A 126 2.80 9.03 11.50
CA SER A 126 1.55 9.78 11.57
C SER A 126 1.73 11.07 12.36
N GLU A 127 1.48 12.21 11.73
CA GLU A 127 1.63 13.55 12.31
C GLU A 127 0.33 14.36 12.18
N LEU A 128 -0.04 15.07 13.24
CA LEU A 128 -1.09 16.10 13.22
C LEU A 128 -0.44 17.43 12.88
N VAL A 129 -0.94 18.12 11.86
CA VAL A 129 -0.61 19.50 11.55
C VAL A 129 -1.77 20.38 12.03
N PRO A 130 -1.61 21.13 13.14
CA PRO A 130 -2.68 21.94 13.69
C PRO A 130 -3.04 23.13 12.78
N LEU A 131 -4.30 23.57 12.81
CA LEU A 131 -4.79 24.69 11.99
C LEU A 131 -4.08 26.03 12.25
N LEU A 132 -3.56 26.22 13.47
CA LEU A 132 -2.98 27.49 13.92
C LEU A 132 -1.49 27.68 13.53
N GLY A 133 -0.96 26.84 12.63
CA GLY A 133 0.44 26.94 12.18
C GLY A 133 1.46 26.52 13.24
N GLU A 134 1.01 25.74 14.23
CA GLU A 134 1.88 25.13 15.23
C GLU A 134 2.74 24.02 14.63
N LYS A 135 3.76 23.60 15.36
CA LYS A 135 4.65 22.52 14.90
C LYS A 135 3.85 21.22 14.77
N PRO A 136 4.12 20.40 13.74
CA PRO A 136 3.51 19.09 13.64
C PRO A 136 3.73 18.26 14.91
N ILE A 137 2.69 17.60 15.36
CA ILE A 137 2.67 16.77 16.56
C ILE A 137 2.61 15.31 16.12
N GLU A 138 3.55 14.48 16.58
CA GLU A 138 3.46 13.05 16.34
C GLU A 138 2.24 12.48 17.11
N ILE A 139 1.31 11.88 16.37
CA ILE A 139 0.12 11.25 16.95
C ILE A 139 0.47 9.84 17.38
N ILE A 140 1.13 9.11 16.48
CA ILE A 140 1.60 7.75 16.70
C ILE A 140 3.12 7.76 16.58
N PRO A 141 3.86 7.23 17.57
CA PRO A 141 5.31 7.19 17.51
C PRO A 141 5.75 6.37 16.29
N PRO A 142 6.90 6.71 15.66
CA PRO A 142 7.36 6.01 14.47
C PRO A 142 7.46 4.49 14.67
N ILE A 143 6.71 3.73 13.88
CA ILE A 143 6.71 2.26 13.96
C ILE A 143 7.77 1.75 12.98
N LYS A 144 8.76 1.02 13.51
CA LYS A 144 9.91 0.55 12.72
C LYS A 144 10.11 -0.95 12.90
N LYS A 145 10.29 -1.67 11.80
CA LYS A 145 10.78 -3.06 11.83
C LYS A 145 12.28 -3.12 11.57
N ASN A 146 13.02 -3.90 12.35
CA ASN A 146 14.47 -4.15 12.18
C ASN A 146 15.32 -2.86 12.07
N GLY A 147 14.98 -1.82 12.84
CA GLY A 147 15.69 -0.53 12.84
C GLY A 147 15.21 0.47 11.77
N GLY A 148 14.21 0.12 10.96
CA GLY A 148 13.60 1.01 9.97
C GLY A 148 14.37 1.05 8.64
N CYS A 149 14.20 2.15 7.90
CA CYS A 149 14.79 2.34 6.58
C CYS A 149 16.16 3.02 6.68
N THR A 150 17.23 2.25 6.48
CA THR A 150 18.61 2.76 6.47
C THR A 150 19.13 3.16 5.08
N GLY A 151 18.33 2.94 4.03
CA GLY A 151 18.75 3.07 2.63
C GLY A 151 17.67 3.63 1.72
N LYS A 152 17.57 3.09 0.49
CA LYS A 152 16.54 3.52 -0.45
C LYS A 152 15.16 3.18 0.12
N ARG A 153 14.29 4.19 0.16
CA ARG A 153 12.92 4.09 0.64
C ARG A 153 11.94 4.49 -0.44
N SER A 154 10.84 3.75 -0.51
CA SER A 154 9.70 4.04 -1.35
C SER A 154 8.54 4.45 -0.47
N SER A 155 7.91 5.57 -0.80
CA SER A 155 6.84 6.17 0.01
C SER A 155 5.48 5.75 -0.52
N SER A 156 4.50 5.65 0.38
CA SER A 156 3.08 5.55 0.05
C SER A 156 2.46 6.87 -0.40
N ASP A 157 3.23 7.97 -0.43
CA ASP A 157 2.70 9.35 -0.34
C ASP A 157 1.94 9.60 0.97
N ARG A 158 1.64 10.88 1.22
CA ARG A 158 0.92 11.31 2.43
C ARG A 158 -0.57 11.13 2.24
N PHE A 159 -1.22 10.43 3.17
CA PHE A 159 -2.67 10.28 3.26
C PHE A 159 -3.21 11.34 4.21
N PRO A 160 -3.91 12.38 3.70
CA PRO A 160 -4.46 13.43 4.52
C PRO A 160 -5.84 13.05 5.06
N LEU A 161 -6.02 13.20 6.37
CA LEU A 161 -7.31 13.14 7.04
C LEU A 161 -7.60 14.52 7.65
N GLN A 162 -8.73 15.10 7.25
CA GLN A 162 -9.21 16.38 7.78
C GLN A 162 -9.95 16.12 9.10
N THR A 163 -9.60 16.85 10.15
CA THR A 163 -10.20 16.76 11.49
C THR A 163 -10.45 18.15 12.04
N ASP A 164 -11.27 18.28 13.08
CA ASP A 164 -11.52 19.58 13.74
C ASP A 164 -10.25 20.18 14.38
N SER A 165 -9.28 19.36 14.75
CA SER A 165 -7.99 19.79 15.31
C SER A 165 -6.92 20.12 14.26
N GLY A 166 -7.16 19.83 12.99
CA GLY A 166 -6.19 20.03 11.90
C GLY A 166 -6.15 18.88 10.89
N VAL A 167 -5.02 18.75 10.20
CA VAL A 167 -4.82 17.71 9.19
C VAL A 167 -3.88 16.65 9.71
N VAL A 168 -4.35 15.41 9.80
CA VAL A 168 -3.49 14.26 10.08
C VAL A 168 -2.88 13.79 8.77
N TYR A 169 -1.55 13.72 8.71
CA TYR A 169 -0.83 13.10 7.62
C TYR A 169 -0.25 11.78 8.09
N SER A 170 -0.63 10.71 7.43
CA SER A 170 -0.04 9.40 7.65
C SER A 170 0.67 8.91 6.39
N TRP A 171 1.82 8.26 6.53
CA TRP A 171 2.54 7.66 5.41
C TRP A 171 3.38 6.47 5.85
N LEU A 172 3.66 5.61 4.88
CA LEU A 172 4.42 4.38 5.05
C LEU A 172 5.61 4.38 4.10
N TYR A 173 6.78 4.14 4.64
CA TYR A 173 7.98 3.83 3.87
C TYR A 173 8.17 2.32 3.82
N VAL A 174 8.37 1.78 2.62
CA VAL A 174 8.88 0.43 2.40
C VAL A 174 10.32 0.54 1.93
N CYS A 175 11.24 -0.17 2.58
CA CYS A 175 12.65 -0.13 2.25
C CYS A 175 12.99 -1.23 1.24
N SER A 176 13.89 -0.91 0.32
CA SER A 176 14.42 -1.82 -0.71
C SER A 176 15.92 -2.06 -0.54
#